data_AF-A0A7J9C2X9-F1
#
_entry.id   AF-A0A7J9C2X9-F1
#
_cell.length_a   1.000
_cell.length_b   1.000
_cell.length_c   1.000
_cell.angle_alpha   90.00
_cell.angle_beta   90.00
_cell.angle_gamma   90.00
#
_symmetry.space_group_name_H-M   'P 1'
#
loop_
_entity.id
_entity.type
_entity.pdbx_description
1 polymer ?
#
loop_
_entity_poly.entity_id
_entity_poly.type
_entity_poly.pdbx_seq_one_letter_code
_entity_poly.pdbx_strand_id
1 'polypeptide(L)'
;YLNAIQTSAPHLLRYLATAFIVNKRRRPQFKEFIKVIQQDQCSYKDPITEFLACVYVNYEFDGAQKKMKECEEVILNDPFLGKRVEEGNFSTVPLKDEFLENARLFIFETYCRIHQRIDMGVLFEKLNLNYEEGERWIVNLIRNSKLDAKIDSETGTVIMEPNQPNVYEQLIDHTKALQGRTYKLVGQLLEHAQPQPAR
;
A
#
# COMPACT_ATOMS: atom_id res chain seq x y z
N TYR A 1 -17.64 -3.35 16.62
CA TYR A 1 -16.51 -4.11 17.17
C TYR A 1 -15.27 -3.26 17.42
N LEU A 2 -15.00 -2.25 16.59
CA LEU A 2 -13.81 -1.40 16.75
C LEU A 2 -13.76 -0.70 18.13
N ASN A 3 -14.86 -0.06 18.57
CA ASN A 3 -14.92 0.57 19.91
C ASN A 3 -14.66 -0.41 21.08
N ALA A 4 -15.05 -1.68 20.93
CA ALA A 4 -14.80 -2.70 21.94
C ALA A 4 -13.32 -3.11 21.97
N ILE A 5 -12.66 -3.15 20.82
CA ILE A 5 -11.22 -3.39 20.72
C ILE A 5 -10.45 -2.22 21.36
N GLN A 6 -10.84 -0.98 21.07
CA GLN A 6 -10.22 0.23 21.63
C GLN A 6 -10.36 0.32 23.16
N THR A 7 -11.50 -0.11 23.70
CA THR A 7 -11.79 0.03 25.14
C THR A 7 -11.31 -1.18 25.96
N SER A 8 -11.44 -2.40 25.42
CA SER A 8 -11.30 -3.64 26.19
C SER A 8 -10.07 -4.47 25.83
N ALA A 9 -9.53 -4.37 24.61
CA ALA A 9 -8.48 -5.28 24.12
C ALA A 9 -7.56 -4.64 23.07
N PRO A 10 -6.67 -3.71 23.49
CA PRO A 10 -5.76 -3.02 22.57
C PRO A 10 -4.73 -3.95 21.91
N HIS A 11 -4.40 -5.09 22.54
CA HIS A 11 -3.47 -6.09 21.99
C HIS A 11 -3.96 -6.75 20.69
N LEU A 12 -5.27 -6.73 20.42
CA LEU A 12 -5.82 -7.24 19.14
C LEU A 12 -5.47 -6.34 17.95
N LEU A 13 -5.11 -5.07 18.19
CA LEU A 13 -4.67 -4.16 17.14
C LEU A 13 -3.41 -4.67 16.43
N ARG A 14 -2.53 -5.37 17.16
CA ARG A 14 -1.33 -5.99 16.58
C ARG A 14 -1.71 -6.99 15.47
N TYR A 15 -2.60 -7.92 15.77
CA TYR A 15 -3.04 -8.96 14.81
C TYR A 15 -3.84 -8.37 13.65
N LEU A 16 -4.62 -7.32 13.93
CA LEU A 16 -5.34 -6.61 12.89
C LEU A 16 -4.37 -5.88 11.94
N ALA A 17 -3.33 -5.22 12.49
CA ALA A 17 -2.29 -4.55 11.72
C ALA A 17 -1.51 -5.53 10.83
N THR A 18 -1.10 -6.68 11.37
CA THR A 18 -0.40 -7.70 10.57
C THR A 18 -1.29 -8.27 9.47
N ALA A 19 -2.56 -8.56 9.75
CA ALA A 19 -3.51 -9.03 8.75
C ALA A 19 -3.71 -8.00 7.62
N PHE A 20 -3.73 -6.71 7.93
CA PHE A 20 -3.80 -5.64 6.94
C PHE A 20 -2.53 -5.50 6.10
N ILE A 21 -1.36 -5.70 6.70
CA ILE A 21 -0.08 -5.64 5.99
C ILE A 21 0.06 -6.80 5.01
N VAL A 22 -0.35 -8.01 5.41
CA VAL A 22 -0.30 -9.20 4.56
C VAL A 22 -1.35 -9.16 3.45
N ASN A 23 -2.55 -8.64 3.72
CA ASN A 23 -3.65 -8.65 2.76
C ASN A 23 -3.72 -7.38 1.88
N LYS A 24 -3.10 -7.46 0.70
CA LYS A 24 -3.07 -6.36 -0.30
C LYS A 24 -4.44 -5.93 -0.84
N ARG A 25 -5.51 -6.73 -0.69
CA ARG A 25 -6.83 -6.47 -1.30
C ARG A 25 -7.68 -5.44 -0.55
N ARG A 26 -7.33 -5.08 0.70
CA ARG A 26 -8.18 -4.25 1.58
C ARG A 26 -7.72 -2.79 1.74
N ARG A 27 -7.13 -2.20 0.69
CA ARG A 27 -6.64 -0.81 0.66
C ARG A 27 -7.63 0.29 1.12
N PRO A 28 -8.95 0.26 0.81
CA PRO A 28 -9.85 1.32 1.29
C PRO A 28 -10.03 1.30 2.82
N GLN A 29 -10.10 0.11 3.42
CA GLN A 29 -10.24 -0.08 4.87
C GLN A 29 -8.94 0.25 5.61
N PHE A 30 -7.80 0.10 4.94
CA PHE A 30 -6.49 0.44 5.48
C PHE A 30 -6.38 1.93 5.85
N LYS A 31 -6.92 2.84 5.01
CA LYS A 31 -6.88 4.29 5.29
C LYS A 31 -7.66 4.65 6.55
N GLU A 32 -8.78 3.99 6.79
CA GLU A 32 -9.59 4.18 8.00
C GLU A 32 -8.88 3.59 9.23
N PHE A 33 -8.23 2.44 9.07
CA PHE A 33 -7.41 1.83 10.12
C PHE A 33 -6.22 2.69 10.55
N ILE A 34 -5.54 3.37 9.63
CA ILE A 34 -4.45 4.30 9.99
C ILE A 34 -4.96 5.45 10.87
N LYS A 35 -6.17 5.96 10.63
CA LYS A 35 -6.77 6.99 11.50
C LYS A 35 -7.02 6.47 12.91
N VAL A 36 -7.46 5.23 13.03
CA VAL A 36 -7.67 4.56 14.32
C VAL A 36 -6.34 4.40 15.06
N ILE A 37 -5.28 3.96 14.37
CA ILE A 37 -3.93 3.90 14.96
C ILE A 37 -3.50 5.29 15.45
N GLN A 38 -3.71 6.34 14.67
CA GLN A 38 -3.36 7.71 15.07
C GLN A 38 -4.09 8.16 16.35
N GLN A 39 -5.34 7.74 16.54
CA GLN A 39 -6.12 8.05 17.73
C GLN A 39 -5.69 7.23 18.96
N ASP A 40 -5.32 5.95 18.77
CA ASP A 40 -4.99 5.02 19.85
C ASP A 40 -3.50 5.00 20.25
N GLN A 41 -2.63 5.73 19.53
CA GLN A 41 -1.18 5.82 19.76
C GLN A 41 -0.78 6.19 21.21
N CYS A 42 -1.65 6.88 21.95
CA CYS A 42 -1.37 7.24 23.34
C CYS A 42 -1.61 6.10 24.34
N SER A 43 -2.45 5.12 24.00
CA SER A 43 -2.90 4.08 24.96
C SER A 43 -2.17 2.75 24.82
N TYR A 44 -1.64 2.42 23.64
CA TYR A 44 -0.98 1.14 23.37
C TYR A 44 0.21 1.33 22.43
N LYS A 45 1.36 0.79 22.82
CA LYS A 45 2.61 0.85 22.06
C LYS A 45 3.05 -0.55 21.69
N ASP A 46 2.96 -0.86 20.40
CA ASP A 46 3.47 -2.10 19.83
C ASP A 46 4.30 -1.77 18.58
N PRO A 47 5.45 -2.43 18.36
CA PRO A 47 6.35 -2.12 17.24
C PRO A 47 5.66 -2.18 15.87
N ILE A 48 4.65 -3.05 15.68
CA ILE A 48 3.93 -3.19 14.42
C ILE A 48 3.01 -2.00 14.17
N THR A 49 2.31 -1.55 15.22
CA THR A 49 1.46 -0.35 15.15
C THR A 49 2.29 0.93 14.99
N GLU A 50 3.45 0.97 15.64
CA GLU A 50 4.38 2.09 15.58
C GLU A 50 5.09 2.18 14.23
N PHE A 51 5.42 1.03 13.61
CA PHE A 51 5.89 0.97 12.22
C PHE A 51 4.91 1.64 11.25
N LEU A 52 3.62 1.31 11.35
CA LEU A 52 2.58 1.92 10.51
C LEU A 52 2.44 3.43 10.78
N ALA A 53 2.58 3.85 12.03
CA ALA A 53 2.60 5.27 12.40
C ALA A 53 3.81 6.00 11.78
N CYS A 54 5.01 5.42 11.84
CA CYS A 54 6.21 5.98 11.22
C CYS A 54 6.04 6.15 9.71
N VAL A 55 5.49 5.15 9.01
CA VAL A 55 5.35 5.18 7.54
C VAL A 55 4.25 6.14 7.09
N TYR A 56 3.08 6.14 7.73
CA TYR A 56 1.89 6.85 7.21
C TYR A 56 1.52 8.13 7.95
N VAL A 57 2.02 8.35 9.18
CA VAL A 57 1.70 9.54 9.98
C VAL A 57 2.90 10.47 10.06
N ASN A 58 4.05 9.95 10.50
CA ASN A 58 5.24 10.77 10.76
C ASN A 58 6.17 10.90 9.54
N TYR A 59 6.02 10.02 8.54
CA TYR A 59 6.90 9.92 7.36
C TYR A 59 8.38 9.78 7.72
N GLU A 60 8.67 9.09 8.82
CA GLU A 60 10.02 8.87 9.33
C GLU A 60 10.53 7.49 8.92
N PHE A 61 11.28 7.45 7.81
CA PHE A 61 11.75 6.18 7.21
C PHE A 61 12.88 5.51 8.00
N ASP A 62 13.74 6.28 8.66
CA ASP A 62 14.80 5.74 9.54
C ASP A 62 14.22 5.04 10.77
N GLY A 63 13.19 5.65 11.38
CA GLY A 63 12.42 5.05 12.46
C GLY A 63 11.69 3.79 12.01
N ALA A 64 11.06 3.85 10.83
CA ALA A 64 10.37 2.70 10.24
C ALA A 64 11.31 1.50 10.02
N GLN A 65 12.55 1.72 9.56
CA GLN A 65 13.54 0.66 9.37
C GLN A 65 13.93 -0.02 10.69
N LYS A 66 14.16 0.77 11.76
CA LYS A 66 14.44 0.20 13.10
C LYS A 66 13.25 -0.61 13.61
N LYS A 67 12.05 -0.05 13.49
CA LYS A 67 10.80 -0.72 13.89
C LYS A 67 10.53 -1.98 13.08
N MET A 68 10.92 -2.04 11.80
CA MET A 68 10.80 -3.25 11.00
C MET A 68 11.64 -4.42 11.55
N LYS A 69 12.86 -4.14 12.05
CA LYS A 69 13.69 -5.16 12.72
C LYS A 69 13.07 -5.61 14.05
N GLU A 70 12.53 -4.66 14.84
CA GLU A 70 11.80 -5.01 16.07
C GLU A 70 10.54 -5.84 15.77
N CYS A 71 9.81 -5.52 14.69
CA CYS A 71 8.64 -6.29 14.25
C CYS A 71 9.00 -7.73 13.91
N GLU A 72 10.17 -7.94 13.30
CA GLU A 72 10.68 -9.27 12.96
C GLU A 72 10.83 -10.15 14.20
N GLU A 73 11.43 -9.60 15.26
CA GLU A 73 11.60 -10.30 16.54
C GLU A 73 10.25 -10.55 17.23
N VAL A 74 9.34 -9.57 17.21
CA VAL A 74 7.99 -9.71 17.79
C VAL A 74 7.19 -10.80 17.09
N ILE A 75 7.26 -10.88 15.75
CA ILE A 75 6.56 -11.90 14.97
C ILE A 75 7.14 -13.30 15.27
N LEU A 76 8.46 -13.42 15.41
CA LEU A 76 9.12 -14.69 15.73
C LEU A 76 8.76 -15.23 17.12
N ASN A 77 8.54 -14.33 18.08
CA ASN A 77 8.23 -14.67 19.47
C ASN A 77 6.73 -14.83 19.75
N ASP A 78 5.86 -14.50 18.79
CA ASP A 78 4.40 -14.59 18.95
C ASP A 78 3.86 -15.98 18.58
N PRO A 79 3.05 -16.65 19.44
CA PRO A 79 2.50 -17.98 19.17
C PRO A 79 1.56 -18.07 17.96
N PHE A 80 0.87 -16.99 17.60
CA PHE A 80 -0.12 -16.95 16.51
C PHE A 80 0.50 -16.49 15.19
N LEU A 81 1.51 -15.63 15.24
CA LEU A 81 2.18 -15.09 14.04
C LEU A 81 3.46 -15.88 13.69
N GLY A 82 4.13 -16.46 14.68
CA GLY A 82 5.38 -17.19 14.56
C GLY A 82 5.21 -18.67 14.22
N LYS A 83 4.12 -19.07 13.55
CA LYS A 83 3.91 -20.47 13.16
C LYS A 83 5.05 -20.91 12.25
N ARG A 84 6.00 -21.66 12.83
CA ARG A 84 7.12 -22.26 12.12
C ARG A 84 6.58 -23.38 11.25
N VAL A 85 6.93 -23.35 9.97
CA VAL A 85 6.76 -24.48 9.08
C VAL A 85 8.14 -25.11 8.96
N GLU A 86 8.30 -26.31 9.49
CA GLU A 86 9.53 -27.09 9.32
C GLU A 86 9.39 -27.93 8.05
N GLU A 87 9.92 -27.43 6.94
CA GLU A 87 10.15 -28.22 5.72
C GLU A 87 11.65 -28.61 5.68
N GLY A 88 12.01 -29.68 6.39
CA GLY A 88 13.39 -30.19 6.45
C GLY A 88 14.32 -29.39 7.37
N ASN A 89 15.60 -29.23 6.98
CA ASN A 89 16.64 -28.57 7.80
C ASN A 89 16.51 -27.04 7.90
N PHE A 90 15.42 -26.46 7.39
CA PHE A 90 15.21 -25.01 7.32
C PHE A 90 13.88 -24.67 8.01
N SER A 91 13.94 -23.99 9.16
CA SER A 91 12.75 -23.46 9.82
C SER A 91 12.42 -22.10 9.22
N THR A 92 11.38 -22.02 8.39
CA THR A 92 10.84 -20.75 7.88
C THR A 92 9.55 -20.38 8.57
N VAL A 93 9.32 -19.09 8.69
CA VAL A 93 8.05 -18.52 9.12
C VAL A 93 7.48 -17.80 7.90
N PRO A 94 6.63 -18.45 7.08
CA PRO A 94 6.16 -17.87 5.81
C PRO A 94 5.51 -16.49 6.00
N LEU A 95 4.80 -16.32 7.13
CA LEU A 95 4.15 -15.06 7.47
C LEU A 95 5.14 -13.92 7.72
N LYS A 96 6.33 -14.23 8.26
CA LYS A 96 7.38 -13.24 8.50
C LYS A 96 7.92 -12.72 7.17
N ASP A 97 8.24 -13.62 6.24
CA ASP A 97 8.80 -13.25 4.94
C ASP A 97 7.78 -12.45 4.12
N GLU A 98 6.51 -12.87 4.12
CA GLU A 98 5.42 -12.11 3.50
C GLU A 98 5.24 -10.74 4.15
N PHE A 99 5.31 -10.66 5.48
CA PHE A 99 5.19 -9.39 6.21
C PHE A 99 6.32 -8.43 5.85
N LEU A 100 7.58 -8.90 5.86
CA LEU A 100 8.75 -8.07 5.57
C LEU A 100 8.74 -7.57 4.12
N GLU A 101 8.39 -8.45 3.18
CA GLU A 101 8.25 -8.07 1.78
C GLU A 101 7.17 -7.00 1.61
N ASN A 102 6.01 -7.18 2.25
CA ASN A 102 4.93 -6.19 2.20
C ASN A 102 5.29 -4.89 2.91
N ALA A 103 6.02 -4.95 4.02
CA ALA A 103 6.51 -3.76 4.73
C ALA A 103 7.45 -2.93 3.84
N ARG A 104 8.41 -3.58 3.16
CA ARG A 104 9.29 -2.93 2.18
C ARG A 104 8.49 -2.27 1.05
N LEU A 105 7.46 -2.95 0.54
CA LEU A 105 6.57 -2.38 -0.47
C LEU A 105 5.86 -1.11 0.02
N PHE A 106 5.39 -1.08 1.27
CA PHE A 106 4.73 0.11 1.82
C PHE A 106 5.69 1.28 2.01
N ILE A 107 6.91 1.02 2.48
CA ILE A 107 7.97 2.04 2.58
C ILE A 107 8.23 2.61 1.19
N PHE A 108 8.49 1.75 0.20
CA PHE A 108 8.78 2.16 -1.17
C PHE A 108 7.62 2.92 -1.82
N GLU A 109 6.39 2.41 -1.74
CA GLU A 109 5.20 3.07 -2.31
C GLU A 109 5.02 4.47 -1.72
N THR A 110 5.18 4.61 -0.41
CA THR A 110 5.09 5.91 0.28
C THR A 110 6.24 6.82 -0.13
N TYR A 111 7.45 6.28 -0.26
CA TYR A 111 8.64 7.03 -0.64
C TYR A 111 8.55 7.56 -2.07
N CYS A 112 8.14 6.72 -3.02
CA CYS A 112 7.89 7.06 -4.43
C CYS A 112 6.74 8.04 -4.62
N ARG A 113 5.78 8.07 -3.70
CA ARG A 113 4.70 9.05 -3.75
C ARG A 113 5.15 10.45 -3.37
N ILE A 114 6.19 10.57 -2.54
CA ILE A 114 6.71 11.85 -2.05
C ILE A 114 7.84 12.35 -2.96
N HIS A 115 8.71 11.44 -3.43
CA HIS A 115 9.92 11.77 -4.19
C HIS A 115 9.79 11.38 -5.66
N GLN A 116 10.01 12.35 -6.56
CA GLN A 116 10.00 12.13 -8.00
C GLN A 116 11.32 11.57 -8.53
N ARG A 117 12.44 11.88 -7.87
CA ARG A 117 13.76 11.35 -8.16
C ARG A 117 14.32 10.70 -6.91
N ILE A 118 14.71 9.45 -7.03
CA ILE A 118 15.14 8.62 -5.90
C ILE A 118 16.49 8.02 -6.24
N ASP A 119 17.50 8.33 -5.45
CA ASP A 119 18.78 7.62 -5.51
C ASP A 119 18.58 6.18 -4.99
N MET A 120 19.00 5.21 -5.80
CA MET A 120 18.92 3.78 -5.45
C MET A 120 19.75 3.46 -4.20
N GLY A 121 20.89 4.12 -3.99
CA GLY A 121 21.74 3.89 -2.81
C GLY A 121 20.99 4.21 -1.51
N VAL A 122 20.40 5.41 -1.44
CA VAL A 122 19.60 5.84 -0.28
C VAL A 122 18.41 4.91 -0.07
N LEU A 123 17.75 4.51 -1.16
CA LEU A 123 16.59 3.63 -1.06
C LEU A 123 16.95 2.24 -0.50
N PHE A 124 18.04 1.64 -0.96
CA PHE A 124 18.48 0.33 -0.50
C PHE A 124 18.94 0.35 0.96
N GLU A 125 19.59 1.43 1.40
CA GLU A 125 19.92 1.64 2.81
C GLU A 125 18.65 1.64 3.68
N LYS A 126 17.59 2.35 3.27
CA LYS A 126 16.32 2.39 4.02
C LYS A 126 15.58 1.05 4.00
N LEU A 127 15.68 0.29 2.92
CA LEU A 127 15.04 -1.03 2.78
C LEU A 127 15.84 -2.18 3.42
N ASN A 128 17.05 -1.90 3.91
CA ASN A 128 17.99 -2.87 4.46
C ASN A 128 18.29 -4.00 3.43
N LEU A 129 18.52 -3.61 2.17
CA LEU A 129 18.86 -4.49 1.06
C LEU A 129 20.27 -4.18 0.56
N ASN A 130 20.98 -5.20 0.07
CA ASN A 130 22.20 -5.01 -0.69
C ASN A 130 21.89 -4.44 -2.07
N TYR A 131 22.87 -3.80 -2.72
CA TYR A 131 22.67 -3.17 -4.02
C TYR A 131 22.14 -4.15 -5.09
N GLU A 132 22.73 -5.35 -5.18
CA GLU A 132 22.30 -6.37 -6.15
C GLU A 132 20.90 -6.96 -5.86
N GLU A 133 20.57 -7.13 -4.59
CA GLU A 133 19.26 -7.65 -4.17
C GLU A 133 18.18 -6.58 -4.35
N GLY A 134 18.53 -5.34 -4.03
CA GLY A 134 17.70 -4.16 -4.21
C GLY A 134 17.36 -3.91 -5.67
N GLU A 135 18.32 -4.02 -6.59
CA GLU A 135 18.06 -3.86 -8.02
C GLU A 135 17.09 -4.93 -8.54
N ARG A 136 17.34 -6.21 -8.20
CA ARG A 136 16.41 -7.30 -8.54
C ARG A 136 15.02 -7.06 -7.95
N TRP A 137 14.97 -6.55 -6.72
CA TRP A 137 13.73 -6.24 -6.02
C TRP A 137 12.93 -5.13 -6.72
N ILE A 138 13.56 -4.00 -7.05
CA ILE A 138 12.92 -2.89 -7.77
C ILE A 138 12.45 -3.33 -9.16
N VAL A 139 13.26 -4.09 -9.90
CA VAL A 139 12.89 -4.59 -11.23
C VAL A 139 11.68 -5.52 -11.14
N ASN A 140 11.68 -6.44 -10.18
CA ASN A 140 10.54 -7.34 -9.95
C ASN A 140 9.29 -6.54 -9.54
N LEU A 141 9.48 -5.48 -8.77
CA LEU A 141 8.41 -4.59 -8.34
C LEU A 141 7.79 -3.84 -9.51
N ILE A 142 8.58 -3.16 -10.34
CA ILE A 142 8.07 -2.42 -11.53
C ILE A 142 7.41 -3.36 -12.53
N ARG A 143 7.89 -4.61 -12.64
CA ARG A 143 7.27 -5.61 -13.53
C ARG A 143 5.93 -6.10 -13.01
N ASN A 144 5.78 -6.31 -11.70
CA ASN A 144 4.59 -6.92 -11.11
C ASN A 144 3.54 -5.90 -10.63
N SER A 145 4.00 -4.74 -10.19
CA SER A 145 3.16 -3.61 -9.82
C SER A 145 3.16 -2.64 -10.99
N LYS A 146 1.98 -2.24 -11.46
CA LYS A 146 1.79 -1.26 -12.53
C LYS A 146 2.22 0.14 -12.07
N LEU A 147 3.51 0.30 -11.74
CA LEU A 147 4.11 1.55 -11.34
C LEU A 147 4.78 2.17 -12.56
N ASP A 148 4.39 3.39 -12.88
CA ASP A 148 4.97 4.18 -13.96
C ASP A 148 6.29 4.79 -13.47
N ALA A 149 7.31 3.95 -13.38
CA ALA A 149 8.64 4.30 -12.90
C ALA A 149 9.69 3.95 -13.96
N LYS A 150 10.63 4.86 -14.19
CA LYS A 150 11.77 4.66 -15.10
C LYS A 150 13.06 4.56 -14.29
N ILE A 151 13.79 3.46 -14.47
CA ILE A 151 15.11 3.27 -13.86
C ILE A 151 16.15 3.87 -14.80
N ASP A 152 16.99 4.77 -14.29
CA ASP A 152 18.20 5.21 -14.93
C ASP A 152 19.40 4.49 -14.27
N SER A 153 19.87 3.44 -14.94
CA SER A 153 20.99 2.63 -14.47
C SER A 153 22.34 3.37 -14.55
N GLU A 154 22.47 4.42 -15.37
CA GLU A 154 23.74 5.16 -15.49
C GLU A 154 23.94 6.12 -14.31
N THR A 155 22.86 6.78 -13.87
CA THR A 155 22.89 7.71 -12.74
C THR A 155 22.48 7.08 -11.41
N GLY A 156 22.11 5.80 -11.41
CA GLY A 156 21.69 5.11 -10.21
C GLY A 156 20.37 5.63 -9.64
N THR A 157 19.51 6.22 -10.47
CA THR A 157 18.32 6.97 -10.02
C THR A 157 17.03 6.37 -10.58
N VAL A 158 16.02 6.22 -9.73
CA VAL A 158 14.64 5.92 -10.14
C VAL A 158 13.87 7.22 -10.30
N ILE A 159 13.33 7.44 -11.50
CA ILE A 159 12.50 8.60 -11.83
C ILE A 159 11.05 8.12 -11.93
N MET A 160 10.20 8.66 -11.06
CA MET A 160 8.75 8.43 -11.12
C MET A 160 8.14 9.37 -12.16
N GLU A 161 7.31 8.84 -13.06
CA GLU A 161 6.55 9.70 -13.97
C GLU A 161 5.48 10.46 -13.18
N PRO A 162 5.34 11.79 -13.41
CA PRO A 162 4.34 12.56 -12.72
C PRO A 162 2.94 12.14 -13.17
N ASN A 163 2.18 11.53 -12.27
CA ASN A 163 0.79 11.12 -12.50
C ASN A 163 -0.18 12.31 -12.40
N GLN A 164 0.14 13.43 -13.07
CA GLN A 164 -0.79 14.54 -13.23
C GLN A 164 -1.52 14.33 -14.56
N PRO A 165 -2.80 13.90 -14.54
CA PRO A 165 -3.56 13.75 -15.77
C PRO A 165 -3.64 15.12 -16.43
N ASN A 166 -3.28 15.17 -17.71
CA ASN A 166 -3.27 16.38 -18.50
C ASN A 166 -4.65 17.06 -18.40
N VAL A 167 -4.70 18.39 -18.30
CA VAL A 167 -5.97 19.13 -18.19
C VAL A 167 -6.92 18.76 -19.33
N TYR A 168 -6.39 18.54 -20.53
CA TYR A 168 -7.18 18.08 -21.68
C TYR A 168 -7.77 16.67 -21.48
N GLU A 169 -7.03 15.76 -20.87
CA GLU A 169 -7.46 14.39 -20.61
C GLU A 169 -8.58 14.36 -19.56
N GLN A 170 -8.44 15.16 -18.50
CA GLN A 170 -9.53 15.37 -17.52
C GLN A 170 -10.80 15.92 -18.19
N LEU A 171 -10.64 16.88 -19.09
CA LEU A 171 -11.76 17.52 -19.80
C LEU A 171 -12.45 16.51 -20.72
N ILE A 172 -11.68 15.66 -21.41
CA ILE A 172 -12.19 14.57 -22.24
C ILE A 172 -12.95 13.55 -21.39
N ASP A 173 -12.40 13.12 -20.25
CA ASP A 173 -13.06 12.12 -19.39
C ASP A 173 -14.35 12.64 -18.75
N HIS A 174 -14.38 13.90 -18.31
CA HIS A 174 -15.61 14.55 -17.87
C HIS A 174 -16.64 14.68 -18.99
N THR A 175 -16.20 14.98 -20.22
CA THR A 175 -17.09 15.17 -21.37
C THR A 175 -17.63 13.85 -21.94
N LYS A 176 -16.86 12.76 -21.92
CA LYS A 176 -17.28 11.41 -22.39
C LYS A 176 -18.54 10.92 -21.69
N ALA A 177 -18.57 11.03 -20.36
CA ALA A 177 -19.73 10.62 -19.57
C ALA A 177 -20.96 11.47 -19.89
N LEU A 178 -20.77 12.77 -20.11
CA LEU A 178 -21.82 13.70 -20.51
C LEU A 178 -22.38 13.35 -21.88
N GLN A 179 -21.50 13.14 -22.87
CA GLN A 179 -21.86 12.78 -24.24
C GLN A 179 -22.70 11.50 -24.28
N GLY A 180 -22.30 10.46 -23.54
CA GLY A 180 -23.06 9.22 -23.44
C GLY A 180 -24.45 9.39 -22.83
N ARG A 181 -24.60 10.26 -21.81
CA ARG A 181 -25.90 10.57 -21.21
C ARG A 181 -26.80 11.35 -22.18
N THR A 182 -26.24 12.32 -22.89
CA THR A 182 -26.97 13.11 -23.89
C THR A 182 -27.48 12.24 -25.03
N TYR A 183 -26.66 11.34 -25.58
CA TYR A 183 -27.12 10.40 -26.62
C TYR A 183 -28.25 9.49 -26.13
N LYS A 184 -28.16 8.98 -24.90
CA LYS A 184 -29.24 8.18 -24.30
C LYS A 184 -30.53 8.97 -24.14
N LEU A 185 -30.45 10.21 -23.66
CA LEU A 185 -31.61 11.08 -23.51
C LEU A 185 -32.28 11.37 -24.86
N VAL A 186 -31.49 11.69 -25.88
CA VAL A 186 -31.99 11.92 -27.24
C VAL A 186 -32.66 10.66 -27.79
N GLY A 187 -32.08 9.47 -27.58
CA GLY A 187 -32.69 8.20 -27.94
C GLY A 187 -34.05 7.97 -27.26
N GLN A 188 -34.13 8.22 -25.95
CA GLN A 188 -35.39 8.09 -25.20
C GLN A 188 -36.48 9.07 -25.67
N LEU A 189 -36.09 10.30 -25.99
CA LEU A 189 -37.01 11.30 -26.55
C LEU A 189 -37.51 10.89 -27.93
N LEU A 190 -36.66 10.30 -28.78
CA LEU A 190 -37.05 9.79 -30.10
C LEU A 190 -37.98 8.57 -30.00
N GLU A 191 -37.73 7.64 -29.08
CA GLU A 191 -38.62 6.51 -28.81
C GLU A 191 -39.98 6.95 -28.26
N HIS A 192 -40.02 7.93 -27.35
CA HIS A 192 -41.28 8.50 -26.85
C HIS A 192 -42.01 9.37 -27.88
N ALA A 193 -41.30 9.93 -28.86
CA ALA A 193 -41.89 10.71 -29.94
C ALA A 193 -42.43 9.84 -31.09
N GLN A 194 -42.13 8.53 -31.14
CA GLN A 194 -42.79 7.63 -32.07
C GLN A 194 -44.23 7.36 -31.60
N PRO A 195 -45.25 7.65 -32.42
CA PRO A 195 -46.64 7.37 -32.06
C PRO A 195 -46.82 5.85 -31.93
N GLN A 196 -47.38 5.40 -30.80
CA GLN A 196 -47.92 4.04 -30.69
C GLN A 196 -48.86 3.80 -31.88
N PRO A 197 -48.66 2.75 -32.70
CA PRO A 197 -49.60 2.46 -33.77
C PRO A 197 -50.95 2.14 -33.13
N ALA A 198 -51.92 3.03 -33.35
CA ALA A 198 -53.29 2.87 -32.89
C ALA A 198 -53.83 1.54 -33.43
N ARG A 199 -54.26 0.67 -32.51
CA ARG A 199 -55.00 -0.57 -32.81
C ARG A 199 -56.40 -0.26 -33.30
#